data_AF-A0ABC9PDP3-F1
#
_entry.id   AF-A0ABC9PDP3-F1
#
_cell.length_a   1.000
_cell.length_b   1.000
_cell.length_c   1.000
_cell.angle_alpha   90.00
_cell.angle_beta   90.00
_cell.angle_gamma   90.00
#
_symmetry.space_group_name_H-M   'P 1'
#
loop_
_entity.id
_entity.type
_entity.pdbx_description
1 polymer ?
#
loop_
_entity_poly.entity_id
_entity_poly.type
_entity_poly.pdbx_seq_one_letter_code
_entity_poly.pdbx_strand_id
1 'polypeptide(L)'
;MTDFVKALNSKVESVQFNWDSMKVEDIGNGTPQGGGYILTLDGRINNNKDTEFTLGIPLNYDSNEVPDKLVIYEMQPIRILEGNVWDIYE
;
A
#
# COMPACT_ATOMS: atom_id res chain seq x y z
N MET A 1 0.95 -11.02 -0.67
CA MET A 1 0.65 -9.64 -1.14
C MET A 1 -0.31 -9.64 -2.30
N THR A 2 0.00 -10.30 -3.42
CA THR A 2 -0.93 -10.43 -4.57
C THR A 2 -2.31 -10.93 -4.18
N ASP A 3 -2.39 -12.04 -3.44
CA ASP A 3 -3.69 -12.62 -3.03
C ASP A 3 -4.48 -11.70 -2.10
N PHE A 4 -3.78 -10.90 -1.29
CA PHE A 4 -4.42 -9.89 -0.45
C PHE A 4 -5.07 -8.81 -1.32
N VAL A 5 -4.34 -8.24 -2.28
CA VAL A 5 -4.90 -7.22 -3.21
C VAL A 5 -6.07 -7.79 -4.02
N LYS A 6 -5.96 -9.04 -4.49
CA LYS A 6 -7.07 -9.73 -5.19
C LYS A 6 -8.30 -9.95 -4.32
N ALA A 7 -8.13 -10.10 -3.01
CA ALA A 7 -9.24 -10.25 -2.08
C ALA A 7 -9.96 -8.92 -1.78
N LEU A 8 -9.33 -7.76 -2.05
CA LEU A 8 -9.94 -6.44 -1.84
C LEU A 8 -11.06 -6.14 -2.84
N ASN A 9 -10.95 -6.64 -4.08
CA ASN A 9 -12.00 -6.51 -5.09
C ASN A 9 -12.00 -7.74 -6.03
N SER A 10 -13.17 -8.37 -6.22
CA SER A 10 -13.33 -9.59 -7.03
C SER A 10 -13.05 -9.39 -8.53
N LYS A 11 -13.01 -8.14 -9.02
CA LYS A 11 -12.66 -7.77 -10.39
C LYS A 11 -11.14 -7.67 -10.63
N VAL A 12 -10.31 -7.95 -9.63
CA VAL A 12 -8.84 -7.93 -9.77
C VAL A 12 -8.35 -9.27 -10.32
N GLU A 13 -7.93 -9.27 -11.58
CA GLU A 13 -7.40 -10.43 -12.29
C GLU A 13 -5.87 -10.53 -12.18
N SER A 14 -5.17 -9.39 -12.20
CA SER A 14 -3.71 -9.32 -12.05
C SER A 14 -3.27 -8.12 -11.19
N VAL A 15 -2.10 -8.23 -10.58
CA VAL A 15 -1.50 -7.21 -9.71
C VAL A 15 -0.07 -6.98 -10.16
N GLN A 16 0.37 -5.72 -10.22
CA GLN A 16 1.74 -5.35 -10.51
C GLN A 16 2.23 -4.39 -9.43
N PHE A 17 3.29 -4.78 -8.72
CA PHE A 17 3.93 -3.95 -7.70
C PHE A 17 5.00 -3.06 -8.32
N ASN A 18 5.05 -1.80 -7.89
CA ASN A 18 6.11 -0.87 -8.24
C ASN A 18 7.18 -0.87 -7.14
N TRP A 19 8.17 -1.76 -7.25
CA TRP A 19 9.23 -1.86 -6.25
C TRP A 19 10.07 -0.59 -6.11
N ASP A 20 10.13 0.23 -7.16
CA ASP A 20 10.83 1.52 -7.12
C ASP A 20 10.09 2.57 -6.28
N SER A 21 8.82 2.33 -5.90
CA SER A 21 8.07 3.24 -5.00
C SER A 21 8.20 2.91 -3.53
N MET A 22 8.96 1.87 -3.17
CA MET A 22 9.20 1.51 -1.77
C MET A 22 9.81 2.69 -1.00
N LYS A 23 9.12 3.12 0.05
CA LYS A 23 9.60 4.17 0.96
C LYS A 23 9.24 3.84 2.40
N VAL A 24 10.13 4.18 3.33
CA VAL A 24 9.86 4.10 4.77
C VAL A 24 9.53 5.50 5.28
N GLU A 25 8.38 5.62 5.95
CA GLU A 25 7.86 6.88 6.48
C GLU A 25 7.61 6.77 7.98
N ASP A 26 7.80 7.87 8.71
CA ASP A 26 7.41 7.97 10.13
C ASP A 26 5.88 8.19 10.21
N ILE A 27 5.19 7.36 10.99
CA ILE A 27 3.73 7.41 11.13
C ILE A 27 3.28 8.51 12.10
N GLY A 28 4.19 9.13 12.86
CA GLY A 28 3.99 10.35 13.65
C GLY A 28 2.68 10.41 14.44
N ASN A 29 2.66 9.95 15.69
CA ASN A 29 1.45 9.95 16.53
C ASN A 29 1.29 11.19 17.44
N GLY A 30 2.12 12.22 17.26
CA GLY A 30 2.10 13.43 18.08
C GLY A 30 2.69 13.28 19.49
N THR A 31 3.26 12.13 19.86
CA THR A 31 4.02 11.96 21.11
C THR A 31 5.53 11.87 20.83
N PRO A 32 6.40 12.16 21.82
CA PRO A 32 7.86 12.02 21.65
C PRO A 32 8.31 10.59 21.34
N GLN A 33 7.47 9.58 21.60
CA GLN A 33 7.75 8.18 21.28
C GLN A 33 7.53 7.87 19.79
N GLY A 34 6.83 8.73 19.05
CA GLY A 34 6.49 8.48 17.65
C GLY A 34 5.47 7.37 17.47
N GLY A 35 4.96 7.23 16.24
CA GLY A 35 3.98 6.22 15.85
C GLY A 35 4.60 4.91 15.32
N GLY A 36 5.92 4.83 15.29
CA GLY A 36 6.67 3.83 14.51
C GLY A 36 6.85 4.27 13.07
N TYR A 37 7.32 3.34 12.23
CA TYR A 37 7.56 3.55 10.81
C TYR A 37 6.64 2.67 9.98
N ILE A 38 6.45 3.01 8.71
CA ILE A 38 5.72 2.20 7.74
C ILE A 38 6.51 2.14 6.44
N LEU A 39 6.72 0.93 5.93
CA LEU A 39 7.13 0.72 4.55
C LEU A 39 5.86 0.76 3.68
N THR A 40 5.80 1.70 2.75
CA THR A 40 4.74 1.74 1.74
C THR A 40 5.23 1.16 0.42
N LEU A 41 4.30 0.54 -0.31
CA LEU A 41 4.54 -0.04 -1.63
C LEU A 41 3.32 0.22 -2.50
N ASP A 42 3.53 0.87 -3.64
CA ASP A 42 2.45 1.12 -4.58
C ASP A 42 2.36 -0.01 -5.60
N GLY A 43 1.19 -0.09 -6.23
CA GLY A 43 0.99 -0.96 -7.36
C GLY A 43 -0.22 -0.57 -8.18
N ARG A 44 -0.46 -1.36 -9.21
CA ARG A 44 -1.60 -1.25 -10.11
C ARG A 44 -2.22 -2.62 -10.32
N ILE A 45 -3.43 -2.63 -10.85
CA ILE A 45 -4.17 -3.87 -11.13
C ILE A 45 -4.45 -4.00 -12.63
N ASN A 46 -4.72 -5.23 -13.06
CA ASN A 46 -5.26 -5.54 -14.39
C ASN A 46 -4.44 -4.97 -15.57
N ASN A 47 -3.13 -4.78 -15.38
CA ASN A 47 -2.24 -4.09 -16.33
C ASN A 47 -2.73 -2.68 -16.73
N ASN A 48 -3.58 -2.06 -15.92
CA ASN A 48 -4.12 -0.74 -16.16
C ASN A 48 -3.22 0.31 -15.49
N LYS A 49 -2.60 1.17 -16.31
CA LYS A 49 -1.75 2.28 -15.83
C LYS A 49 -2.54 3.37 -15.10
N ASP A 50 -3.85 3.40 -15.31
CA ASP A 50 -4.78 4.36 -14.73
C ASP A 50 -5.43 3.79 -13.45
N THR A 51 -4.77 2.81 -12.82
CA THR A 51 -5.15 2.30 -11.50
C THR A 51 -3.99 2.43 -10.53
N GLU A 52 -4.30 2.67 -9.27
CA GLU A 52 -3.31 2.74 -8.20
C GLU A 52 -3.84 2.14 -6.90
N PHE A 53 -2.95 1.59 -6.08
CA PHE A 53 -3.20 1.28 -4.68
C PHE A 53 -1.89 1.46 -3.92
N THR A 54 -1.99 1.67 -2.61
CA THR A 54 -0.82 1.70 -1.72
C THR A 54 -1.03 0.69 -0.60
N LEU A 55 -0.06 -0.22 -0.45
CA LEU A 55 0.03 -1.11 0.70
C LEU A 55 0.95 -0.50 1.75
N GLY A 56 0.66 -0.79 3.02
CA GLY A 56 1.51 -0.47 4.15
C GLY A 56 1.96 -1.71 4.91
N ILE A 57 3.22 -1.74 5.31
CA ILE A 57 3.82 -2.75 6.19
C ILE A 57 4.42 -2.01 7.38
N PRO A 58 3.85 -2.13 8.59
CA PRO A 58 4.32 -1.40 9.75
C PRO A 58 5.66 -1.96 10.22
N LEU A 59 6.48 -1.05 10.73
CA LEU A 59 7.79 -1.26 11.30
C LEU A 59 7.77 -0.58 12.68
N ASN A 60 7.58 -1.35 13.76
CA ASN A 60 7.14 -0.82 15.05
C ASN A 60 8.23 -0.10 15.84
N TYR A 61 9.50 -0.48 15.66
CA TYR A 61 10.60 -0.01 16.52
C TYR A 61 11.73 0.67 15.74
N ASP A 62 12.05 0.19 14.53
CA ASP A 62 13.15 0.72 13.71
C ASP A 62 12.77 0.81 12.23
N SER A 63 13.17 1.88 11.55
CA SER A 63 12.93 2.09 10.12
C SER A 63 13.59 1.05 9.20
N ASN A 64 14.55 0.28 9.73
CA ASN A 64 15.27 -0.79 9.04
C ASN A 64 14.98 -2.16 9.65
N GLU A 65 13.93 -2.30 10.46
CA GLU A 65 13.60 -3.59 11.06
C GLU A 65 13.13 -4.60 10.01
N VAL A 66 13.35 -5.89 10.32
CA VAL A 66 12.63 -6.98 9.68
C VAL A 66 11.47 -7.32 10.60
N PRO A 67 10.20 -7.23 10.14
CA PRO A 67 9.07 -7.48 11.01
C PRO A 67 8.99 -8.97 11.40
N ASP A 68 8.83 -9.27 12.70
CA ASP A 68 8.67 -10.64 13.22
C ASP A 68 7.44 -11.35 12.62
N LYS A 69 6.42 -10.56 12.25
CA LYS A 69 5.23 -11.02 11.56
C LYS A 69 4.91 -10.07 10.42
N LEU A 70 4.79 -10.60 9.21
CA LEU A 70 4.31 -9.83 8.08
C LEU A 70 2.83 -9.48 8.29
N VAL A 71 2.56 -8.21 8.51
CA VAL A 71 1.22 -7.64 8.47
C VAL A 71 1.18 -6.62 7.34
N ILE A 72 0.12 -6.66 6.54
CA ILE A 72 -0.06 -5.80 5.37
C ILE A 72 -1.43 -5.12 5.52
N TYR A 73 -1.46 -3.82 5.27
CA TYR A 73 -2.66 -2.99 5.33
C TYR A 73 -2.89 -2.33 3.98
N GLU A 74 -4.17 -2.14 3.63
CA GLU A 74 -4.56 -1.23 2.57
C GLU A 74 -4.43 0.21 3.10
N MET A 75 -3.37 0.92 2.70
CA MET A 75 -3.12 2.30 3.11
C MET A 75 -3.96 3.28 2.29
N GLN A 76 -4.08 3.01 0.99
CA GLN A 76 -5.03 3.66 0.11
C GLN A 76 -5.78 2.57 -0.64
N PRO A 77 -7.11 2.71 -0.80
CA PRO A 77 -7.90 1.74 -1.53
C PRO A 77 -7.46 1.67 -2.99
N ILE A 78 -7.85 0.59 -3.66
CA ILE A 78 -7.69 0.50 -5.12
C ILE A 78 -8.50 1.63 -5.76
N ARG A 79 -7.84 2.45 -6.57
CA ARG A 79 -8.43 3.58 -7.29
C ARG A 79 -8.25 3.42 -8.80
N ILE A 80 -9.12 4.10 -9.53
CA ILE A 80 -9.06 4.24 -10.98
C ILE A 80 -9.18 5.71 -11.36
N LEU A 81 -8.37 6.15 -12.33
CA LEU A 81 -8.41 7.52 -12.84
C LEU A 81 -9.48 7.62 -13.92
N GLU A 82 -10.56 8.34 -13.61
CA GLU A 82 -11.65 8.64 -14.54
C GLU A 82 -11.59 10.12 -14.93
N GLY A 83 -11.11 10.39 -16.15
CA GLY A 83 -10.82 11.75 -16.60
C GLY A 83 -9.64 12.35 -15.83
N ASN A 84 -9.94 13.21 -14.85
CA ASN A 84 -8.93 13.88 -14.00
C ASN A 84 -9.15 13.60 -12.50
N VAL A 85 -10.02 12.65 -12.15
CA VAL A 85 -10.39 12.33 -10.78
C VAL A 85 -10.02 10.89 -10.48
N TRP A 86 -9.40 10.66 -9.33
CA TRP A 86 -9.15 9.33 -8.81
C TRP A 86 -10.35 8.87 -7.99
N ASP A 87 -11.12 7.94 -8.54
CA ASP A 87 -12.29 7.35 -7.91
C ASP A 87 -11.97 5.96 -7.34
N ILE A 88 -12.81 5.48 -6.42
CA ILE A 88 -12.68 4.13 -5.86
C ILE A 88 -12.97 3.12 -6.96
N TYR A 89 -12.11 2.11 -7.09
CA TYR A 89 -12.33 1.02 -8.02
C TYR A 89 -13.41 0.07 -7.48
N GLU A 90 -14.62 0.21 -8.01
CA GLU A 90 -15.77 -0.67 -7.72
C GLU A 90 -15.78 -1.93 -8.57
#